data_AF-A0A8S1M0N7-F1
#
_entry.id   AF-A0A8S1M0N7-F1
#
_cell.length_a   1.000
_cell.length_b   1.000
_cell.length_c   1.000
_cell.angle_alpha   90.00
_cell.angle_beta   90.00
_cell.angle_gamma   90.00
#
_symmetry.space_group_name_H-M   'P 1'
#
loop_
_entity.id
_entity.type
_entity.pdbx_description
1 polymer ?
#
loop_
_entity_poly.entity_id
_entity_poly.type
_entity_poly.pdbx_seq_one_letter_code
_entity_poly.pdbx_strand_id
1 'polypeptide(L)'
;MQNQSLQNIIRKNEENNGFIIVNQKEFLEKILFQYYKSKTFASFRRSLNSYGFQVYQLQNGQKLFINKNIISINQNIHKRNLNPPFQNYYQLIESEHQILLLQLTQIKKNQQLMEQNIKRVLSLQEEITRKMKLTMIQYIQGLLDGFIKGKKAEQFVLQFCFSIKNKQFSNIFETIRKIYEGQFQKSLIITRYQLLSII
;
A
#
# COMPACT_ATOMS: atom_id res chain seq x y z
N MET A 1 -36.81 -31.81 24.96
CA MET A 1 -35.85 -32.87 25.36
C MET A 1 -36.23 -33.44 26.73
N GLN A 2 -37.43 -34.01 26.86
CA GLN A 2 -37.93 -34.64 28.11
C GLN A 2 -38.46 -36.07 27.88
N ASN A 3 -38.36 -36.61 26.65
CA ASN A 3 -38.75 -37.99 26.36
C ASN A 3 -37.63 -38.95 26.78
N GLN A 4 -37.85 -39.71 27.85
CA GLN A 4 -36.93 -40.76 28.33
C GLN A 4 -36.58 -41.78 27.23
N SER A 5 -37.50 -42.04 26.30
CA SER A 5 -37.28 -42.97 25.17
C SER A 5 -36.17 -42.54 24.19
N LEU A 6 -35.85 -41.24 24.11
CA LEU A 6 -34.83 -40.72 23.16
C LEU A 6 -33.42 -40.64 23.75
N GLN A 7 -33.24 -40.94 25.04
CA GLN A 7 -31.94 -40.81 25.72
C GLN A 7 -30.84 -41.70 25.11
N ASN A 8 -31.22 -42.84 24.52
CA ASN A 8 -30.32 -43.75 23.82
C ASN A 8 -29.86 -43.23 22.44
N ILE A 9 -30.50 -42.17 21.95
CA ILE A 9 -30.22 -41.56 20.64
C ILE A 9 -29.55 -40.19 20.83
N ILE A 10 -30.13 -39.36 21.69
CA ILE A 10 -29.64 -38.02 22.02
C ILE A 10 -29.89 -37.73 23.51
N ARG A 11 -28.84 -37.29 24.21
CA ARG A 11 -28.92 -36.93 25.64
C ARG A 11 -28.35 -35.54 25.87
N LYS A 12 -28.79 -34.86 26.93
CA LYS A 12 -28.18 -33.60 27.35
C LYS A 12 -26.80 -33.86 27.97
N ASN A 13 -25.93 -32.85 27.88
CA ASN A 13 -24.73 -32.79 28.70
C ASN A 13 -25.11 -32.57 30.18
N GLU A 14 -24.29 -33.03 31.11
CA GLU A 14 -24.43 -32.83 32.56
C GLU A 14 -24.49 -31.33 32.92
N GLU A 15 -23.70 -30.51 32.24
CA GLU A 15 -23.68 -29.05 32.42
C GLU A 15 -24.87 -28.32 31.77
N ASN A 16 -25.81 -29.04 31.13
CA ASN A 16 -26.97 -28.50 30.41
C ASN A 16 -26.67 -27.44 29.33
N ASN A 17 -25.41 -27.25 28.96
CA ASN A 17 -24.93 -26.31 27.93
C ASN A 17 -24.81 -26.94 26.53
N GLY A 18 -25.34 -28.14 26.36
CA GLY A 18 -25.16 -28.92 25.14
C GLY A 18 -25.89 -30.25 25.13
N PHE A 19 -25.63 -31.03 24.09
CA PHE A 19 -26.17 -32.37 23.91
C PHE A 19 -25.17 -33.30 23.24
N ILE A 20 -25.35 -34.59 23.49
CA ILE A 20 -24.52 -35.68 22.98
C ILE A 20 -25.40 -36.53 22.07
N ILE A 21 -24.93 -36.79 20.86
CA ILE A 21 -25.55 -37.76 19.97
C ILE A 21 -24.90 -39.11 20.23
N VAL A 22 -25.68 -40.04 20.79
CA VAL A 22 -25.22 -41.36 21.22
C VAL A 22 -25.21 -42.32 20.04
N ASN A 23 -26.29 -42.33 19.24
CA ASN A 23 -26.40 -43.15 18.03
C ASN A 23 -26.73 -42.26 16.82
N GLN A 24 -25.73 -41.97 15.98
CA GLN A 24 -25.90 -41.09 14.82
C GLN A 24 -26.87 -41.68 13.78
N LYS A 25 -26.87 -43.00 13.58
CA LYS A 25 -27.73 -43.66 12.57
C LYS A 25 -29.20 -43.54 12.98
N GLU A 26 -29.52 -43.92 14.21
CA GLU A 26 -30.88 -43.77 14.73
C GLU A 26 -31.30 -42.31 14.88
N PHE A 27 -30.36 -41.41 15.19
CA PHE A 27 -30.64 -39.97 15.23
C PHE A 27 -31.07 -39.47 13.85
N LEU A 28 -30.39 -39.89 12.79
CA LEU A 28 -30.79 -39.55 11.44
C LEU A 28 -32.19 -40.08 11.15
N GLU A 29 -32.40 -41.40 11.26
CA GLU A 29 -33.62 -42.10 10.87
C GLU A 29 -34.87 -41.69 11.67
N LYS A 30 -34.75 -41.58 13.00
CA LYS A 30 -35.91 -41.36 13.88
C LYS A 30 -36.15 -39.90 14.22
N ILE A 31 -35.09 -39.09 14.31
CA ILE A 31 -35.20 -37.69 14.78
C ILE A 31 -35.05 -36.73 13.61
N LEU A 32 -33.98 -36.85 12.82
CA LEU A 32 -33.71 -35.86 11.78
C LEU A 32 -34.80 -35.83 10.71
N PHE A 33 -35.30 -37.00 10.27
CA PHE A 33 -36.42 -37.07 9.31
C PHE A 33 -37.72 -36.42 9.81
N GLN A 34 -37.95 -36.38 11.13
CA GLN A 34 -39.18 -35.80 11.69
C GLN A 34 -39.13 -34.28 11.75
N TYR A 35 -37.93 -33.71 11.95
CA TYR A 35 -37.76 -32.27 12.23
C TYR A 35 -37.08 -31.47 11.11
N TYR A 36 -36.40 -32.13 10.15
CA TYR A 36 -35.65 -31.47 9.08
C TYR A 36 -36.06 -32.01 7.70
N LYS A 37 -36.19 -31.10 6.73
CA LYS A 37 -36.42 -31.47 5.32
C LYS A 37 -35.22 -32.20 4.69
N SER A 38 -34.01 -31.92 5.18
CA SER A 38 -32.77 -32.57 4.73
C SER A 38 -32.45 -33.79 5.59
N LYS A 39 -32.18 -34.91 4.93
CA LYS A 39 -31.87 -36.20 5.55
C LYS A 39 -30.38 -36.38 5.88
N THR A 40 -29.53 -35.43 5.46
CA THR A 40 -28.09 -35.54 5.65
C THR A 40 -27.66 -34.94 6.99
N PHE A 41 -26.77 -35.65 7.69
CA PHE A 41 -26.12 -35.14 8.90
C PHE A 41 -25.33 -33.85 8.64
N ALA A 42 -24.81 -33.69 7.43
CA ALA A 42 -24.05 -32.51 7.02
C ALA A 42 -24.89 -31.23 7.10
N SER A 43 -26.14 -31.26 6.63
CA SER A 43 -27.05 -30.11 6.72
C SER A 43 -27.38 -29.78 8.17
N PHE A 44 -27.66 -30.81 8.99
CA PHE A 44 -27.87 -30.64 10.42
C PHE A 44 -26.67 -29.98 11.10
N ARG A 45 -25.45 -30.46 10.80
CA ARG A 45 -24.22 -29.89 11.36
C ARG A 45 -23.97 -28.46 10.90
N ARG A 46 -24.30 -28.12 9.65
CA ARG A 46 -24.22 -26.73 9.16
C ARG A 46 -25.18 -25.82 9.94
N SER A 47 -26.42 -26.25 10.17
CA SER A 47 -27.36 -25.49 11.01
C SER A 47 -26.79 -25.27 12.41
N LEU A 48 -26.22 -26.30 13.04
CA LEU A 48 -25.57 -26.15 14.34
C LEU A 48 -24.41 -25.15 14.32
N ASN A 49 -23.55 -25.18 13.29
CA ASN A 49 -22.45 -24.22 13.15
C ASN A 49 -22.98 -22.79 13.04
N SER A 50 -24.07 -22.56 12.28
CA SER A 50 -24.71 -21.24 12.17
C SER A 50 -25.27 -20.73 13.49
N TYR A 51 -25.69 -21.62 14.39
CA TYR A 51 -26.13 -21.27 15.74
C TYR A 51 -24.97 -21.19 16.76
N GLY A 52 -23.71 -21.33 16.33
CA GLY A 52 -22.54 -21.20 17.20
C GLY A 52 -22.23 -22.44 18.05
N PHE A 53 -22.75 -23.62 17.69
CA PHE A 53 -22.39 -24.86 18.38
C PHE A 53 -20.97 -25.30 18.02
N GLN A 54 -20.22 -25.69 19.04
CA GLN A 54 -18.90 -26.32 18.91
C GLN A 54 -19.00 -27.83 19.12
N VAL A 55 -18.17 -28.60 18.42
CA VAL A 55 -18.17 -30.06 18.49
C VAL A 55 -16.90 -30.57 19.13
N TYR A 56 -17.06 -31.37 20.17
CA TYR A 56 -15.99 -32.04 20.90
C TYR A 56 -16.14 -33.56 20.79
N GLN A 57 -15.02 -34.28 20.68
CA GLN A 57 -15.02 -35.73 20.67
C GLN A 57 -14.74 -36.24 22.09
N LEU A 58 -15.64 -37.08 22.61
CA LEU A 58 -15.52 -37.71 23.92
C LEU A 58 -14.63 -38.96 23.83
N GLN A 59 -14.08 -39.39 24.97
CA GLN A 59 -13.19 -40.55 25.07
C GLN A 59 -13.85 -41.86 24.59
N ASN A 60 -15.18 -41.96 24.70
CA ASN A 60 -15.98 -43.09 24.22
C ASN A 60 -16.34 -43.00 22.72
N GLY A 61 -15.74 -42.07 21.96
CA GLY A 61 -16.00 -41.86 20.54
C GLY A 61 -17.28 -41.09 20.22
N GLN A 62 -18.07 -40.68 21.22
CA GLN A 62 -19.29 -39.89 21.01
C GLN A 62 -18.97 -38.42 20.69
N LYS A 63 -19.89 -37.75 20.02
CA LYS A 63 -19.77 -36.32 19.69
C LYS A 63 -20.64 -35.48 20.62
N LEU A 64 -20.00 -34.55 21.32
CA LEU A 64 -20.61 -33.57 22.21
C LEU A 64 -20.74 -32.24 21.47
N PHE A 65 -21.95 -31.68 21.43
CA PHE A 65 -22.28 -30.41 20.81
C PHE A 65 -22.60 -29.39 21.91
N ILE A 66 -21.78 -28.35 22.05
CA ILE A 66 -21.88 -27.35 23.13
C ILE A 66 -22.17 -25.99 22.54
N ASN A 67 -23.06 -25.24 23.19
CA ASN A 67 -23.25 -23.82 22.97
C ASN A 67 -23.39 -23.12 24.32
N LYS A 68 -22.44 -22.25 24.65
CA LYS A 68 -22.40 -21.53 25.94
C LYS A 68 -23.65 -20.68 26.19
N ASN A 69 -24.36 -20.28 25.14
CA ASN A 69 -25.54 -19.41 25.21
C ASN A 69 -26.88 -20.19 25.25
N ILE A 70 -26.86 -21.53 25.25
CA ILE A 70 -28.08 -22.34 25.12
C ILE A 70 -29.01 -22.23 26.34
N ILE A 71 -28.46 -21.93 27.52
CA ILE A 71 -29.20 -21.84 28.78
C ILE A 71 -30.11 -20.59 28.78
N SER A 72 -29.61 -19.48 28.23
CA SER A 72 -30.36 -18.22 28.08
C SER A 72 -31.55 -18.34 27.11
N ILE A 73 -31.46 -19.24 26.13
CA ILE A 73 -32.53 -19.48 25.14
C ILE A 73 -33.70 -20.23 25.78
N ASN A 74 -33.44 -21.15 26.73
CA ASN A 74 -34.46 -22.02 27.31
C ASN A 74 -35.29 -21.36 28.43
N GLN A 75 -34.80 -20.30 29.07
CA GLN A 75 -35.55 -19.55 30.10
C GLN A 75 -36.72 -18.72 29.52
N ASN A 76 -36.77 -18.51 28.20
CA ASN A 76 -37.83 -17.78 27.51
C ASN A 76 -38.85 -18.69 26.78
N ILE A 77 -38.82 -20.00 27.00
CA ILE A 77 -39.69 -20.97 26.30
C ILE A 77 -40.89 -21.35 27.19
N HIS A 78 -41.64 -20.35 27.66
CA HIS A 78 -43.05 -20.56 27.98
C HIS A 78 -43.86 -20.20 26.73
N LYS A 79 -44.51 -21.23 26.18
CA LYS A 79 -45.47 -21.23 25.06
C LYS A 79 -45.96 -19.83 24.68
N ARG A 80 -45.40 -19.24 23.63
CA ARG A 80 -46.07 -18.16 22.90
C ARG A 80 -46.68 -18.77 21.64
N ASN A 81 -48.00 -18.66 21.58
CA ASN A 81 -48.78 -18.76 20.35
C ASN A 81 -48.03 -18.10 19.20
N LEU A 82 -48.14 -18.71 18.01
CA LEU A 82 -47.70 -18.13 16.75
C LEU A 82 -48.24 -16.69 16.63
N ASN A 83 -47.35 -15.69 16.81
CA ASN A 83 -47.36 -14.27 16.38
C ASN A 83 -46.31 -13.49 17.22
N PRO A 84 -45.73 -12.35 16.77
CA PRO A 84 -44.93 -12.04 15.60
C PRO A 84 -43.43 -11.67 15.92
N PRO A 85 -42.72 -12.22 16.93
CA PRO A 85 -41.33 -11.81 17.19
C PRO A 85 -40.30 -12.50 16.28
N PHE A 86 -40.69 -13.56 15.57
CA PHE A 86 -39.82 -14.25 14.62
C PHE A 86 -39.55 -13.41 13.36
N GLN A 87 -40.49 -12.58 12.91
CA GLN A 87 -40.23 -11.61 11.84
C GLN A 87 -39.21 -10.57 12.27
N ASN A 88 -39.30 -10.06 13.51
CA ASN A 88 -38.35 -9.07 14.02
C ASN A 88 -36.92 -9.63 14.16
N TYR A 89 -36.73 -10.91 14.48
CA TYR A 89 -35.38 -11.48 14.56
C TYR A 89 -34.75 -11.70 13.17
N TYR A 90 -35.53 -12.17 12.19
CA TYR A 90 -35.06 -12.23 10.80
C TYR A 90 -34.86 -10.82 10.21
N GLN A 91 -35.71 -9.85 10.53
CA GLN A 91 -35.53 -8.44 10.16
C GLN A 91 -34.31 -7.82 10.83
N LEU A 92 -34.00 -8.16 12.09
CA LEU A 92 -32.79 -7.68 12.77
C LEU A 92 -31.54 -8.23 12.09
N ILE A 93 -31.50 -9.55 11.82
CA ILE A 93 -30.39 -10.20 11.12
C ILE A 93 -30.28 -9.69 9.69
N GLU A 94 -31.39 -9.49 8.99
CA GLU A 94 -31.42 -8.93 7.64
C GLU A 94 -30.93 -7.48 7.65
N SER A 95 -31.28 -6.69 8.68
CA SER A 95 -30.78 -5.33 8.86
C SER A 95 -29.28 -5.28 9.18
N GLU A 96 -28.77 -6.17 10.03
CA GLU A 96 -27.34 -6.29 10.29
C GLU A 96 -26.58 -6.79 9.06
N HIS A 97 -27.15 -7.75 8.32
CA HIS A 97 -26.57 -8.24 7.08
C HIS A 97 -26.56 -7.18 5.98
N GLN A 98 -27.60 -6.34 5.89
CA GLN A 98 -27.62 -5.18 4.99
C GLN A 98 -26.57 -4.14 5.39
N ILE A 99 -26.42 -3.84 6.68
CA ILE A 99 -25.35 -2.96 7.18
C ILE A 99 -23.98 -3.53 6.86
N LEU A 100 -23.78 -4.84 7.04
CA LEU A 100 -22.53 -5.51 6.72
C LEU A 100 -22.23 -5.48 5.21
N LEU A 101 -23.23 -5.68 4.35
CA LEU A 101 -23.08 -5.55 2.90
C LEU A 101 -22.74 -4.11 2.48
N LEU A 102 -23.36 -3.11 3.10
CA LEU A 102 -23.03 -1.70 2.89
C LEU A 102 -21.60 -1.40 3.31
N GLN A 103 -21.15 -1.93 4.45
CA GLN A 103 -19.77 -1.80 4.91
C GLN A 103 -18.79 -2.50 3.95
N LEU A 104 -19.08 -3.72 3.52
CA LEU A 104 -18.24 -4.46 2.57
C LEU A 104 -18.14 -3.75 1.22
N THR A 105 -19.24 -3.20 0.72
CA THR A 105 -19.24 -2.45 -0.55
C THR A 105 -18.46 -1.14 -0.41
N GLN A 106 -18.57 -0.45 0.72
CA GLN A 106 -17.76 0.74 1.01
C GLN A 106 -16.27 0.40 1.11
N ILE A 107 -15.93 -0.68 1.84
CA ILE A 107 -14.55 -1.17 1.96
C ILE A 107 -14.00 -1.53 0.58
N LYS A 108 -14.78 -2.20 -0.27
CA LYS A 108 -14.37 -2.58 -1.63
C LYS A 108 -14.13 -1.35 -2.51
N LYS A 109 -14.99 -0.33 -2.43
CA LYS A 109 -14.78 0.97 -3.12
C LYS A 109 -13.50 1.65 -2.63
N ASN A 110 -13.29 1.69 -1.32
CA ASN A 110 -12.08 2.27 -0.74
C ASN A 110 -10.82 1.52 -1.17
N GLN A 111 -10.88 0.19 -1.25
CA GLN A 111 -9.78 -0.64 -1.75
C GLN A 111 -9.45 -0.30 -3.21
N GLN A 112 -10.45 -0.21 -4.09
CA GLN A 112 -10.24 0.18 -5.48
C GLN A 112 -9.63 1.59 -5.62
N LEU A 113 -10.11 2.54 -4.82
CA LEU A 113 -9.56 3.90 -4.79
C LEU A 113 -8.10 3.90 -4.32
N MET A 114 -7.79 3.12 -3.28
CA MET A 114 -6.42 2.99 -2.77
C MET A 114 -5.50 2.38 -3.83
N GLU A 115 -5.95 1.35 -4.55
CA GLU A 115 -5.19 0.74 -5.65
C GLU A 115 -4.90 1.75 -6.78
N GLN A 116 -5.85 2.63 -7.10
CA GLN A 116 -5.64 3.72 -8.07
C GLN A 116 -4.61 4.74 -7.56
N ASN A 117 -4.70 5.12 -6.27
CA ASN A 117 -3.74 6.03 -5.65
C ASN A 117 -2.33 5.44 -5.64
N ILE A 118 -2.18 4.15 -5.32
CA ILE A 118 -0.88 3.46 -5.35
C ILE A 118 -0.29 3.50 -6.76
N LYS A 119 -1.09 3.17 -7.79
CA LYS A 119 -0.63 3.23 -9.19
C LYS A 119 -0.16 4.63 -9.58
N ARG A 120 -0.87 5.67 -9.13
CA ARG A 120 -0.51 7.06 -9.38
C ARG A 120 0.79 7.47 -8.68
N VAL A 121 0.98 7.04 -7.43
CA VAL A 121 2.20 7.33 -6.67
C VAL A 121 3.41 6.65 -7.32
N LEU A 122 3.25 5.40 -7.75
CA LEU A 122 4.31 4.66 -8.45
C LEU A 122 4.72 5.36 -9.76
N SER A 123 3.75 5.79 -10.58
CA SER A 123 4.07 6.49 -11.83
C SER A 123 4.78 7.83 -11.60
N LEU A 124 4.35 8.58 -10.58
CA LEU A 124 5.03 9.81 -10.17
C LEU A 124 6.45 9.55 -9.66
N GLN A 125 6.65 8.49 -8.87
CA GLN A 125 7.96 8.11 -8.37
C GLN A 125 8.91 7.74 -9.52
N GLU A 126 8.44 7.02 -10.53
CA GLU A 126 9.22 6.72 -11.73
C GLU A 126 9.59 7.97 -12.51
N GLU A 127 8.67 8.94 -12.63
CA GLU A 127 8.93 10.21 -13.31
C GLU A 127 9.99 11.05 -12.57
N ILE A 128 9.85 11.18 -11.25
CA ILE A 128 10.83 11.85 -10.39
C ILE A 128 12.20 11.19 -10.54
N THR A 129 12.25 9.85 -10.50
CA THR A 129 13.50 9.09 -10.65
C THR A 129 14.14 9.33 -12.02
N ARG A 130 13.33 9.36 -13.09
CA ARG A 130 13.81 9.68 -14.44
C ARG A 130 14.39 11.09 -14.51
N LYS A 131 13.66 12.10 -13.99
CA LYS A 131 14.12 13.49 -13.96
C LYS A 131 15.42 13.65 -13.18
N MET A 132 15.52 13.03 -12.00
CA MET A 132 16.71 13.07 -11.17
C MET A 132 17.94 12.45 -11.88
N LYS A 133 17.76 11.33 -12.58
CA LYS A 133 18.84 10.72 -13.37
C LYS A 133 19.31 11.66 -14.48
N LEU A 134 18.38 12.30 -15.19
CA LEU A 134 18.72 13.24 -16.26
C LEU A 134 19.46 14.47 -15.74
N THR A 135 18.98 15.07 -14.65
CA THR A 135 19.65 16.24 -14.05
C THR A 135 21.05 15.88 -13.52
N MET A 136 21.22 14.69 -12.96
CA MET A 136 22.53 14.20 -12.53
C MET A 136 23.50 14.02 -13.70
N ILE A 137 23.03 13.46 -14.82
CA ILE A 137 23.83 13.33 -16.04
C ILE A 137 24.24 14.71 -16.57
N GLN A 138 23.29 15.64 -16.66
CA GLN A 138 23.57 17.01 -17.11
C GLN A 138 24.60 17.72 -16.21
N TYR A 139 24.49 17.53 -14.90
CA TYR A 139 25.44 18.09 -13.94
C TYR A 139 26.84 17.52 -14.15
N ILE A 140 26.98 16.19 -14.27
CA ILE A 140 28.27 15.53 -14.52
C ILE A 140 28.86 16.00 -15.86
N GLN A 141 28.04 16.10 -16.92
CA GLN A 141 28.47 16.61 -18.21
C GLN A 141 29.01 18.04 -18.10
N GLY A 142 28.31 18.94 -17.39
CA GLY A 142 28.76 20.31 -17.15
C GLY A 142 30.08 20.37 -16.39
N LEU A 143 30.27 19.52 -15.37
CA LEU A 143 31.53 19.40 -14.65
C LEU A 143 32.67 18.93 -15.56
N LEU A 144 32.43 17.89 -16.37
CA LEU A 144 33.42 17.36 -17.30
C LEU A 144 33.79 18.39 -18.37
N ASP A 145 32.82 19.11 -18.91
CA ASP A 145 33.05 20.18 -19.90
C ASP A 145 33.88 21.32 -19.30
N GLY A 146 33.59 21.72 -18.06
CA GLY A 146 34.38 22.70 -17.33
C GLY A 146 35.82 22.23 -17.12
N PHE A 147 36.01 20.97 -16.72
CA PHE A 147 37.33 20.38 -16.52
C PHE A 147 38.14 20.27 -17.82
N ILE A 148 37.50 19.85 -18.92
CA ILE A 148 38.14 19.78 -20.25
C ILE A 148 38.53 21.17 -20.74
N LYS A 149 37.65 22.16 -20.59
CA LYS A 149 37.95 23.56 -20.96
C LYS A 149 39.08 24.12 -20.11
N GLY A 150 39.09 23.85 -18.80
CA GLY A 150 40.18 24.23 -17.89
C GLY A 150 41.52 23.64 -18.32
N LYS A 151 41.58 22.33 -18.59
CA LYS A 151 42.81 21.67 -19.08
C LYS A 151 43.29 22.21 -20.44
N LYS A 152 42.37 22.53 -21.35
CA LYS A 152 42.73 23.17 -22.62
C LYS A 152 43.31 24.57 -22.42
N ALA A 153 42.76 25.35 -21.48
CA ALA A 153 43.30 26.65 -21.12
C ALA A 153 44.68 26.54 -20.47
N GLU A 154 44.89 25.58 -19.57
CA GLU A 154 46.21 25.29 -18.99
C GLU A 154 47.23 24.89 -20.06
N GLN A 155 46.86 23.99 -20.97
CA GLN A 155 47.70 23.60 -22.10
C GLN A 155 48.04 24.80 -23.01
N PHE A 156 47.05 25.64 -23.30
CA PHE A 156 47.27 26.87 -24.06
C PHE A 156 48.23 27.81 -23.33
N VAL A 157 48.05 28.05 -22.03
CA VAL A 157 48.94 28.92 -21.24
C VAL A 157 50.36 28.37 -21.22
N LEU A 158 50.53 27.05 -21.02
CA LEU A 158 51.85 26.43 -21.07
C LEU A 158 52.49 26.57 -22.45
N GLN A 159 51.77 26.25 -23.53
CA GLN A 159 52.25 26.41 -24.90
C GLN A 159 52.59 27.88 -25.23
N PHE A 160 51.76 28.82 -24.77
CA PHE A 160 51.98 30.25 -24.93
C PHE A 160 53.24 30.71 -24.19
N CYS A 161 53.42 30.30 -22.93
CA CYS A 161 54.64 30.58 -22.16
C CYS A 161 55.90 29.99 -22.81
N PHE A 162 55.84 28.75 -23.32
CA PHE A 162 56.94 28.15 -24.08
C PHE A 162 57.25 28.94 -25.36
N SER A 163 56.22 29.37 -26.08
CA SER A 163 56.37 30.13 -27.32
C SER A 163 56.94 31.54 -27.08
N ILE A 164 56.60 32.18 -25.96
CA ILE A 164 57.24 33.42 -25.50
C ILE A 164 58.72 33.19 -25.18
N LYS A 165 59.04 32.16 -24.40
CA LYS A 165 60.44 31.84 -24.04
C LYS A 165 61.30 31.54 -25.27
N ASN A 166 60.72 30.89 -26.29
CA ASN A 166 61.38 30.52 -27.53
C ASN A 166 61.41 31.66 -28.57
N LYS A 167 61.11 32.91 -28.20
CA LYS A 167 61.13 34.12 -29.05
C LYS A 167 60.28 34.03 -30.33
N GLN A 168 59.40 33.03 -30.46
CA GLN A 168 58.55 32.85 -31.65
C GLN A 168 57.62 34.06 -31.88
N PHE A 169 57.28 34.78 -30.82
CA PHE A 169 56.46 35.99 -30.87
C PHE A 169 57.26 37.31 -30.83
N SER A 170 58.59 37.28 -30.91
CA SER A 170 59.44 38.48 -30.79
C SER A 170 59.04 39.57 -31.80
N ASN A 171 58.71 39.18 -33.04
CA ASN A 171 58.29 40.14 -34.07
C ASN A 171 56.91 40.76 -33.78
N ILE A 172 56.02 40.01 -33.14
CA ILE A 172 54.70 40.50 -32.75
C ILE A 172 54.84 41.47 -31.57
N PHE A 173 55.67 41.14 -30.57
CA PHE A 173 55.96 42.06 -29.47
C PHE A 173 56.66 43.34 -29.94
N GLU A 174 57.59 43.25 -30.88
CA GLU A 174 58.21 44.43 -31.52
C GLU A 174 57.19 45.26 -32.31
N THR A 175 56.24 44.62 -32.99
CA THR A 175 55.18 45.34 -33.71
C THR A 175 54.20 46.03 -32.74
N ILE A 176 53.78 45.34 -31.67
CA ILE A 176 52.93 45.91 -30.62
C ILE A 176 53.65 47.06 -29.90
N ARG A 177 54.94 46.90 -29.59
CA ARG A 177 55.78 47.94 -29.01
C ARG A 177 55.85 49.17 -29.91
N LYS A 178 56.09 48.99 -31.21
CA LYS A 178 56.10 50.09 -32.19
C LYS A 178 54.76 50.81 -32.29
N ILE A 179 53.64 50.08 -32.22
CA ILE A 179 52.30 50.68 -32.21
C ILE A 179 52.09 51.52 -30.95
N TYR A 180 52.45 50.99 -29.77
CA TYR A 180 52.32 51.72 -28.52
C TYR A 180 53.26 52.94 -28.43
N GLU A 181 54.52 52.81 -28.84
CA GLU A 181 55.47 53.92 -28.90
C GLU A 181 55.01 55.00 -29.91
N GLY A 182 54.45 54.60 -31.05
CA GLY A 182 53.86 55.51 -32.04
C GLY A 182 52.58 56.22 -31.56
N GLN A 183 51.75 55.54 -30.75
CA GLN A 183 50.58 56.18 -30.12
C GLN A 183 50.99 57.11 -28.97
N PHE A 184 52.02 56.76 -28.19
CA PHE A 184 52.54 57.59 -27.11
C PHE A 184 53.19 58.88 -27.63
N GLN A 185 53.89 58.83 -28.76
CA GLN A 185 54.41 60.04 -29.42
C GLN A 185 53.28 60.93 -29.96
N LYS A 186 52.22 60.35 -30.53
CA LYS A 186 51.04 61.12 -30.96
C LYS A 186 50.34 61.81 -29.79
N SER A 187 50.17 61.14 -28.64
CA SER A 187 49.58 61.78 -27.46
C SER A 187 50.44 62.92 -26.92
N LEU A 188 51.77 62.76 -26.89
CA LEU A 188 52.70 63.80 -26.43
C LEU A 188 52.68 65.05 -27.33
N ILE A 189 52.55 64.85 -28.66
CA ILE A 189 52.43 65.94 -29.63
C ILE A 189 51.13 66.72 -29.42
N ILE A 190 50.00 66.03 -29.21
CA ILE A 190 48.70 66.67 -28.96
C ILE A 190 48.75 67.52 -27.68
N THR A 191 49.36 67.02 -26.60
CA THR A 191 49.49 67.79 -25.34
C THR A 191 50.38 69.02 -25.51
N ARG A 192 51.44 68.94 -26.34
CA ARG A 192 52.33 70.06 -26.64
C ARG A 192 51.67 71.14 -27.49
N TYR A 193 50.84 70.75 -28.47
CA TYR A 193 50.04 71.68 -29.26
C TYR A 193 48.97 72.39 -28.43
N GLN A 194 48.33 71.69 -27.48
CA GLN A 194 47.35 72.29 -26.57
C GLN A 194 47.97 73.28 -25.58
N LEU A 195 49.19 73.03 -25.10
CA LEU A 195 49.93 73.96 -24.23
C LEU A 195 50.42 75.21 -24.98
N LEU A 196 50.78 75.10 -26.26
CA LEU A 196 51.20 76.23 -27.09
C LEU A 196 50.02 77.09 -27.58
N SER A 197 48.79 76.59 -27.56
CA SER A 197 47.57 77.35 -27.89
C SER A 197 46.97 78.16 -26.71
N ILE A 198 47.60 78.08 -25.53
CA ILE A 198 47.15 78.75 -24.29
C ILE A 198 48.09 79.91 -23.89
N ILE A 199 49.19 80.13 -24.63
CA ILE A 199 50.11 81.27 -24.48
C ILE A 199 49.85 82.25 -25.62
#